data_AF-A0A0T6B6H1-F1
#
_entry.id   AF-A0A0T6B6H1-F1
#
_cell.length_a   1.000
_cell.length_b   1.000
_cell.length_c   1.000
_cell.angle_alpha   90.00
_cell.angle_beta   90.00
_cell.angle_gamma   90.00
#
_symmetry.space_group_name_H-M   'P 1'
#
loop_
_entity.id
_entity.type
_entity.pdbx_description
1 polymer ?
#
loop_
_entity_poly.entity_id
_entity_poly.type
_entity_poly.pdbx_seq_one_letter_code
_entity_poly.pdbx_strand_id
1 'polypeptide(L)'
;MLGDLMILPGTHWCGKGYSATKYTQLGGFWKTDKCCRTHDLACPFWIGGMETKYGLHNFRANTLMHCSCDERFRTCLKLVGTSAAELVGNIFFNYAQTKCFVIKRKRVCVDWEGKKCVKRQIVKKAILKPNLSY
;
A
#
# COMPACT_ATOMS: atom_id res chain seq x y z
N MET A 1 -23.72 5.35 -6.09
CA MET A 1 -22.45 5.88 -5.55
C MET A 1 -21.32 5.01 -6.10
N LEU A 2 -20.30 5.58 -6.74
CA LEU A 2 -19.26 4.84 -7.49
C LEU A 2 -18.24 4.04 -6.64
N GLY A 3 -18.41 3.98 -5.31
CA GLY A 3 -17.47 3.31 -4.40
C GLY A 3 -17.48 1.78 -4.49
N ASP A 4 -18.65 1.17 -4.72
CA ASP A 4 -18.80 -0.29 -4.73
C ASP A 4 -18.34 -0.96 -6.02
N LEU A 5 -18.09 -0.20 -7.09
CA LEU A 5 -17.62 -0.75 -8.37
C LEU A 5 -16.18 -1.27 -8.30
N MET A 6 -15.43 -0.90 -7.25
CA MET A 6 -14.01 -1.24 -7.09
C MET A 6 -13.71 -2.16 -5.91
N ILE A 7 -14.72 -2.73 -5.25
CA ILE A 7 -14.56 -3.79 -4.24
C ILE A 7 -14.89 -5.13 -4.90
N LEU A 8 -14.04 -6.14 -4.69
CA LEU A 8 -14.29 -7.47 -5.23
C LEU A 8 -15.62 -8.02 -4.67
N PRO A 9 -16.57 -8.45 -5.52
CA PRO A 9 -17.80 -9.07 -5.05
C PRO A 9 -17.52 -10.24 -4.11
N GLY A 10 -18.29 -10.35 -3.02
CA GLY A 10 -18.06 -11.35 -1.97
C GLY A 10 -16.96 -10.97 -0.96
N THR A 11 -16.45 -9.73 -1.00
CA THR A 11 -15.53 -9.15 -0.02
C THR A 11 -16.03 -7.78 0.44
N HIS A 12 -15.54 -7.29 1.58
CA HIS A 12 -15.79 -5.93 2.06
C HIS A 12 -14.53 -5.06 2.11
N TRP A 13 -13.34 -5.66 2.00
CA TRP A 13 -12.06 -5.01 2.21
C TRP A 13 -11.12 -5.09 1.00
N CYS A 14 -11.40 -5.93 0.00
CA CYS A 14 -10.53 -6.07 -1.17
C CYS A 14 -10.92 -5.08 -2.27
N GLY A 15 -10.44 -3.83 -2.15
CA GLY A 15 -10.74 -2.79 -3.14
C GLY A 15 -10.18 -1.42 -2.79
N LYS A 16 -10.67 -0.38 -3.46
CA LYS A 16 -10.37 1.02 -3.09
C LYS A 16 -11.18 1.41 -1.85
N GLY A 17 -10.52 1.40 -0.69
CA GLY A 17 -11.21 1.57 0.59
C GLY A 17 -11.94 0.28 0.99
N TYR A 18 -12.95 0.38 1.85
CA TYR A 18 -13.72 -0.76 2.31
C TYR A 18 -15.20 -0.40 2.48
N SER A 19 -16.10 -1.36 2.25
CA SER A 19 -17.55 -1.23 2.48
C SER A 19 -17.98 -1.76 3.85
N ALA A 20 -17.04 -2.30 4.63
CA ALA A 20 -17.30 -2.79 5.97
C ALA A 20 -17.65 -1.65 6.95
N THR A 21 -18.74 -1.84 7.70
CA THR A 21 -19.15 -0.94 8.80
C THR A 21 -18.53 -1.33 10.13
N LYS A 22 -18.07 -2.58 10.25
CA LYS A 22 -17.45 -3.14 11.47
C LYS A 22 -16.21 -3.93 11.08
N TYR A 23 -15.22 -3.93 11.96
CA TYR A 23 -13.99 -4.71 11.77
C TYR A 23 -14.28 -6.19 11.47
N THR A 24 -15.26 -6.79 12.15
CA THR A 24 -15.62 -8.21 12.02
C THR A 24 -16.42 -8.55 10.77
N GLN A 25 -16.89 -7.55 10.02
CA GLN A 25 -17.68 -7.77 8.81
C GLN A 25 -16.76 -8.27 7.68
N LEU A 26 -16.89 -9.55 7.36
CA LEU A 26 -16.19 -10.21 6.24
C LEU A 26 -17.23 -10.78 5.27
N GLY A 27 -16.90 -10.76 3.98
CA GLY A 27 -17.74 -11.33 2.92
C GLY A 27 -17.60 -12.85 2.80
N GLY A 28 -18.25 -13.43 1.78
CA GLY A 28 -18.19 -14.88 1.50
C GLY A 28 -16.78 -15.40 1.27
N PHE A 29 -15.90 -14.60 0.67
CA PHE A 29 -14.48 -14.91 0.53
C PHE A 29 -13.67 -14.50 1.76
N TRP A 30 -14.16 -14.84 2.96
CA TRP A 30 -13.70 -14.30 4.24
C TRP A 30 -12.18 -14.43 4.48
N LYS A 31 -11.53 -15.49 4.00
CA LYS A 31 -10.08 -15.67 4.12
C LYS A 31 -9.31 -14.63 3.31
N THR A 32 -9.70 -14.43 2.04
CA THR A 32 -9.14 -13.40 1.15
C THR A 32 -9.44 -12.01 1.71
N ASP A 33 -10.68 -11.79 2.14
CA ASP A 33 -11.15 -10.52 2.69
C ASP A 33 -10.37 -10.12 3.95
N LYS A 34 -10.05 -11.10 4.81
CA LYS A 34 -9.18 -10.90 5.97
C LYS A 34 -7.76 -10.46 5.58
N CYS A 35 -7.18 -10.99 4.49
CA CYS A 35 -5.88 -10.55 4.00
C CYS A 35 -5.92 -9.06 3.61
N CYS A 36 -6.96 -8.63 2.87
CA CYS A 36 -7.15 -7.24 2.46
C CYS A 36 -7.38 -6.31 3.66
N ARG A 37 -8.25 -6.71 4.61
CA ARG A 37 -8.46 -5.97 5.87
C ARG A 37 -7.18 -5.76 6.64
N THR A 38 -6.37 -6.81 6.78
CA THR A 38 -5.08 -6.72 7.48
C THR A 38 -4.10 -5.84 6.73
N HIS A 39 -4.04 -5.91 5.40
CA HIS A 39 -3.20 -5.04 4.58
C HIS A 39 -3.55 -3.57 4.76
N ASP A 40 -4.83 -3.23 4.72
CA ASP A 40 -5.32 -1.85 4.86
C ASP A 40 -5.14 -1.29 6.28
N LEU A 41 -5.45 -2.08 7.32
CA LEU A 41 -5.52 -1.56 8.69
C LEU A 41 -4.24 -1.75 9.51
N ALA A 42 -3.41 -2.75 9.19
CA ALA A 42 -2.27 -3.11 10.04
C ALA A 42 -0.92 -2.55 9.56
N CYS A 43 -0.87 -1.87 8.41
CA CYS A 43 0.39 -1.33 7.91
C CYS A 43 0.79 -0.05 8.68
N PRO A 44 1.95 -0.03 9.38
CA PRO A 44 2.35 1.12 10.19
C PRO A 44 2.81 2.32 9.37
N PHE A 45 3.14 2.12 8.08
CA PHE A 45 3.62 3.17 7.21
C PHE A 45 2.87 3.12 5.88
N TRP A 46 2.16 4.20 5.60
CA TRP A 46 1.37 4.37 4.39
C TRP A 46 1.37 5.83 3.95
N ILE A 47 1.10 6.08 2.68
CA ILE A 47 0.95 7.42 2.10
C ILE A 47 -0.34 7.41 1.28
N GLY A 48 -1.32 8.20 1.71
CA GLY A 48 -2.60 8.31 1.04
C GLY A 48 -2.46 8.81 -0.40
N GLY A 49 -3.49 8.61 -1.20
CA GLY A 49 -3.54 9.22 -2.54
C GLY A 49 -3.50 10.74 -2.44
N MET A 50 -2.71 11.38 -3.30
CA MET A 50 -2.46 12.83 -3.30
C MET A 50 -1.85 13.39 -2.01
N GLU A 51 -1.34 12.53 -1.13
CA GLU A 51 -0.73 12.93 0.14
C GLU A 51 0.80 13.04 0.03
N THR A 52 1.39 13.95 0.80
CA THR A 52 2.85 13.99 1.02
C THR A 52 3.19 13.46 2.41
N LYS A 53 3.95 12.37 2.47
CA LYS A 53 4.54 11.84 3.72
C LYS A 53 5.98 11.39 3.49
N TYR A 54 6.78 11.43 4.55
CA TYR A 54 8.19 10.97 4.52
C TYR A 54 9.00 11.55 3.35
N GLY A 55 8.75 12.81 2.97
CA GLY A 55 9.43 13.47 1.86
C GLY A 55 9.14 12.88 0.46
N LEU A 56 8.03 12.15 0.29
CA LEU A 56 7.51 11.67 -0.98
C LEU A 56 6.06 12.12 -1.15
N HIS A 57 5.74 12.71 -2.30
CA HIS A 57 4.37 13.00 -2.70
C HIS A 57 3.81 11.85 -3.54
N ASN A 58 2.65 11.32 -3.15
CA ASN A 58 1.97 10.26 -3.87
C ASN A 58 0.98 10.83 -4.89
N PHE A 59 1.42 11.03 -6.13
CA PHE A 59 0.57 11.48 -7.23
C PHE A 59 -0.54 10.48 -7.66
N ARG A 60 -0.60 9.29 -7.04
CA ARG A 60 -1.59 8.27 -7.39
C ARG A 60 -2.87 8.48 -6.58
N ALA A 61 -3.99 8.00 -7.13
CA ALA A 61 -5.28 8.04 -6.43
C ALA A 61 -5.42 6.96 -5.35
N ASN A 62 -4.56 5.95 -5.33
CA ASN A 62 -4.55 4.87 -4.35
C ASN A 62 -3.46 5.08 -3.29
N THR A 63 -3.67 4.49 -2.12
CA THR A 63 -2.71 4.48 -1.02
C THR A 63 -1.46 3.68 -1.40
N LEU A 64 -0.28 4.25 -1.14
CA LEU A 64 0.99 3.51 -1.15
C LEU A 64 1.23 2.92 0.23
N MET A 65 1.55 1.63 0.29
CA MET A 65 1.93 0.94 1.51
C MET A 65 3.44 0.68 1.56
N HIS A 66 3.96 0.41 2.75
CA HIS A 66 5.36 -0.04 2.88
C HIS A 66 5.55 -1.41 2.23
N CYS A 67 6.69 -1.65 1.59
CA CYS A 67 6.94 -2.90 0.86
C CYS A 67 6.79 -4.16 1.71
N SER A 68 7.15 -4.10 3.00
CA SER A 68 6.93 -5.24 3.91
C SER A 68 5.45 -5.57 4.14
N CYS A 69 4.54 -4.59 4.01
CA CYS A 69 3.10 -4.80 4.12
C CYS A 69 2.58 -5.48 2.84
N ASP A 70 3.02 -5.00 1.67
CA ASP A 70 2.66 -5.60 0.37
C ASP A 70 3.21 -7.03 0.23
N GLU A 71 4.42 -7.30 0.72
CA GLU A 71 5.00 -8.66 0.76
C GLU A 71 4.21 -9.61 1.66
N ARG A 72 3.79 -9.14 2.85
CA ARG A 72 2.93 -9.91 3.76
C ARG A 72 1.55 -10.15 3.14
N PHE A 73 0.99 -9.15 2.48
CA PHE A 73 -0.28 -9.26 1.77
C PHE A 73 -0.21 -10.30 0.66
N ARG A 74 0.81 -10.23 -0.19
CA ARG A 74 1.09 -11.24 -1.21
C ARG A 74 1.17 -12.64 -0.62
N THR A 75 1.93 -12.80 0.46
CA THR A 75 2.11 -14.07 1.14
C THR A 75 0.79 -14.59 1.70
N CYS A 76 -0.02 -13.72 2.33
CA CYS A 76 -1.35 -14.07 2.84
C CYS A 76 -2.25 -14.62 1.73
N LEU A 77 -2.36 -13.90 0.61
CA LEU A 77 -3.18 -14.33 -0.53
C LEU A 77 -2.70 -15.68 -1.11
N LYS A 78 -1.38 -15.88 -1.24
CA LYS A 78 -0.82 -17.15 -1.70
C LYS A 78 -1.13 -18.31 -0.77
N LEU A 79 -1.07 -18.08 0.55
CA LEU A 79 -1.43 -19.09 1.55
C LEU A 79 -2.93 -19.40 1.57
N VAL A 80 -3.78 -18.43 1.24
CA VAL A 80 -5.23 -18.67 1.09
C VAL A 80 -5.52 -19.57 -0.12
N GLY A 81 -4.84 -19.35 -1.24
CA GLY A 81 -4.82 -20.28 -2.38
C GLY A 81 -6.18 -20.53 -3.05
N THR A 82 -7.12 -19.57 -2.96
CA THR A 82 -8.42 -19.63 -3.63
C THR A 82 -8.40 -18.79 -4.91
N SER A 83 -9.30 -19.07 -5.86
CA SER A 83 -9.43 -18.27 -7.08
C SER A 83 -9.71 -16.79 -6.80
N ALA A 84 -10.43 -16.48 -5.71
CA ALA A 84 -10.62 -15.10 -5.27
C ALA A 84 -9.32 -14.45 -4.81
N ALA A 85 -8.49 -15.15 -4.03
CA ALA A 85 -7.18 -14.66 -3.61
C ALA A 85 -6.21 -14.49 -4.80
N GLU A 86 -6.23 -15.43 -5.74
CA GLU A 86 -5.44 -15.35 -6.98
C GLU A 86 -5.84 -14.16 -7.85
N LEU A 87 -7.14 -13.91 -7.99
CA LEU A 87 -7.64 -12.76 -8.74
C LEU A 87 -7.19 -11.45 -8.11
N VAL A 88 -7.37 -11.28 -6.79
CA VAL A 88 -6.92 -10.08 -6.05
C VAL A 88 -5.42 -9.89 -6.21
N GLY A 89 -4.65 -10.95 -6.04
CA GLY A 89 -3.20 -10.91 -6.18
C GLY A 89 -2.75 -10.48 -7.58
N ASN A 90 -3.29 -11.11 -8.62
CA ASN A 90 -2.95 -10.77 -9.99
C ASN A 90 -3.34 -9.34 -10.36
N ILE A 91 -4.53 -8.87 -9.94
CA ILE A 91 -4.95 -7.49 -10.16
C ILE A 91 -3.97 -6.52 -9.47
N PHE A 92 -3.66 -6.74 -8.19
CA PHE A 92 -2.86 -5.81 -7.39
C PHE A 92 -1.38 -5.76 -7.82
N PHE A 93 -0.75 -6.91 -7.99
CA PHE A 93 0.71 -7.01 -8.19
C PHE A 93 1.12 -7.08 -9.66
N ASN A 94 0.31 -7.69 -10.53
CA ASN A 94 0.70 -7.94 -11.92
C ASN A 94 0.06 -6.94 -12.90
N TYR A 95 -1.26 -6.69 -12.80
CA TYR A 95 -1.98 -5.82 -13.74
C TYR A 95 -1.91 -4.34 -13.36
N ALA A 96 -2.30 -3.97 -12.12
CA ALA A 96 -2.22 -2.60 -11.66
C ALA A 96 -0.78 -2.13 -11.41
N GLN A 97 0.17 -3.08 -11.33
CA GLN A 97 1.60 -2.85 -11.11
C GLN A 97 1.86 -1.84 -9.99
N THR A 98 1.13 -2.01 -8.88
CA THR A 98 1.22 -1.14 -7.71
C THR A 98 2.68 -1.03 -7.26
N LYS A 99 3.05 0.15 -6.77
CA LYS A 99 4.36 0.37 -6.18
C LYS A 99 4.21 0.38 -4.67
N CYS A 100 5.27 -0.03 -3.99
CA CYS A 100 5.41 0.13 -2.55
C CYS A 100 6.52 1.14 -2.27
N PHE A 101 6.76 1.45 -0.99
CA PHE A 101 7.92 2.24 -0.60
C PHE A 101 8.68 1.63 0.58
N VAL A 102 9.95 2.01 0.69
CA VAL A 102 10.78 1.78 1.87
C VAL A 102 11.23 3.09 2.47
N ILE A 103 11.34 3.16 3.79
CA ILE A 103 11.88 4.34 4.48
C ILE A 103 13.39 4.18 4.63
N LYS A 104 14.17 5.08 4.04
CA LYS A 104 15.63 5.12 4.21
C LYS A 104 16.06 6.42 4.88
N ARG A 105 17.12 6.34 5.69
CA ARG A 105 17.82 7.52 6.21
C ARG A 105 18.71 8.08 5.10
N LYS A 106 18.50 9.35 4.72
CA LYS A 106 19.33 10.06 3.75
C LYS A 106 19.93 11.30 4.38
N ARG A 107 21.21 11.54 4.12
CA ARG A 107 21.88 12.79 4.48
C ARG A 107 21.52 13.82 3.41
N VAL A 108 20.73 14.82 3.77
CA VAL A 108 20.30 15.91 2.89
C VAL A 108 20.92 17.21 3.35
N CYS A 109 21.11 18.13 2.40
CA CYS A 109 21.45 19.49 2.74
C CYS A 109 20.18 20.23 3.17
N VAL A 110 20.25 20.95 4.29
CA VAL A 110 19.15 21.77 4.80
C VAL A 110 19.45 23.26 4.75
N ASP A 111 20.70 23.62 4.44
CA ASP A 111 21.17 25.01 4.43
C ASP A 111 22.24 25.21 3.35
N TRP A 112 22.06 26.23 2.53
CA TRP A 112 22.82 26.49 1.33
C TRP A 112 23.36 27.93 1.33
N GLU A 113 24.67 28.07 1.18
CA GLU A 113 25.32 29.35 0.89
C GLU A 113 25.76 29.33 -0.58
N GLY A 114 24.96 29.98 -1.45
CA GLY A 114 25.12 29.86 -2.89
C GLY A 114 24.97 28.40 -3.35
N LYS A 115 26.04 27.82 -3.91
CA LYS A 115 26.08 26.40 -4.34
C LYS A 115 26.70 25.46 -3.29
N LYS A 116 27.18 25.98 -2.16
CA LYS A 116 27.84 25.19 -1.12
C LYS A 116 26.84 24.78 -0.05
N CYS A 117 26.74 23.47 0.19
CA CYS A 117 25.96 22.96 1.30
C CYS A 117 26.71 23.16 2.63
N VAL A 118 26.18 24.01 3.51
CA VAL A 118 26.81 24.35 4.80
C VAL A 118 26.30 23.48 5.95
N LYS A 119 25.04 23.03 5.91
CA LYS A 119 24.47 22.17 6.95
C LYS A 119 23.80 20.94 6.35
N ARG A 120 24.15 19.77 6.88
CA ARG A 120 23.55 18.49 6.50
C ARG A 120 22.78 17.89 7.67
N GLN A 121 21.65 17.27 7.39
CA GLN A 121 20.87 16.51 8.36
C GLN A 121 20.50 15.14 7.81
N ILE A 122 20.30 14.18 8.70
CA ILE A 122 19.79 12.86 8.35
C ILE A 122 18.27 12.91 8.45
N VAL A 123 17.59 12.76 7.32
CA VAL A 123 16.12 12.70 7.26
C VAL A 123 15.65 11.32 6.84
N LYS A 124 14.48 10.91 7.32
CA LYS A 124 13.78 9.72 6.83
C LYS A 124 13.07 10.07 5.54
N LYS A 125 13.42 9.42 4.43
CA LYS A 125 12.79 9.61 3.12
C LYS A 125 12.20 8.31 2.60
N ALA A 126 10.95 8.34 2.16
CA ALA A 126 10.34 7.25 1.42
C ALA A 126 10.94 7.15 0.02
N ILE A 127 11.23 5.92 -0.41
CA ILE A 127 11.76 5.61 -1.74
C ILE A 127 10.84 4.58 -2.37
N LEU A 128 10.27 4.93 -3.52
CA LEU A 128 9.43 4.01 -4.29
C LEU A 128 10.23 2.79 -4.76
N LYS A 129 9.56 1.64 -4.75
CA LYS A 129 10.08 0.36 -5.22
C LYS A 129 9.01 -0.36 -6.05
N PRO A 130 9.43 -1.17 -7.04
CA PRO A 130 8.50 -2.10 -7.66
C PRO A 130 8.04 -3.11 -6.61
N ASN A 131 6.77 -3.51 -6.70
CA ASN A 131 6.29 -4.67 -5.96
C ASN A 131 6.78 -5.97 -6.61
N LEU A 132 6.75 -7.05 -5.83
CA LEU A 132 6.97 -8.41 -6.33
C LEU A 132 5.79 -8.85 -7.19
N SER A 133 6.04 -9.60 -8.26
CA SER A 133 4.97 -10.21 -9.06
C SER A 133 4.19 -11.22 -8.22
N TYR A 134 2.87 -11.30 -8.41
CA TYR A 134 2.04 -12.32 -7.77
C TYR A 134 2.45 -13.70 -8.27
#